data_AF-A0A1Q7VEB2-F1
#
_entry.id   AF-A0A1Q7VEB2-F1
#
_cell.length_a   1.000
_cell.length_b   1.000
_cell.length_c   1.000
_cell.angle_alpha   90.00
_cell.angle_beta   90.00
_cell.angle_gamma   90.00
#
_symmetry.space_group_name_H-M   'P 1'
#
loop_
_entity.id
_entity.type
_entity.pdbx_description
1 polymer ?
#
loop_
_entity_poly.entity_id
_entity_poly.type
_entity_poly.pdbx_seq_one_letter_code
_entity_poly.pdbx_strand_id
1 'polypeptide(L)'
;MNRKSKLTIATATAVLAVLGAAAVYPQDKYSLKSPSGIAFSDFRGYEDWAVVSSARTDEVLKVIVANPTMIKAYKAGVPGSGQPFPDGSMIVKLQWKPKKSTEAPFVVDVPDVFTQAFVIEKDSKRFPKSGGWG
;
A
#
# COMPACT_ATOMS: atom_id res chain seq x y z
N MET A 1 11.79 -38.28 35.83
CA MET A 1 10.86 -37.31 35.18
C MET A 1 9.45 -37.89 35.17
N ASN A 2 8.50 -37.29 35.90
CA ASN A 2 7.16 -37.84 36.08
C ASN A 2 6.28 -37.62 34.83
N ARG A 3 5.23 -38.44 34.65
CA ARG A 3 4.35 -38.43 33.46
C ARG A 3 3.69 -37.07 33.22
N LYS A 4 3.44 -36.30 34.29
CA LYS A 4 2.88 -34.95 34.24
C LYS A 4 3.84 -33.95 33.59
N SER A 5 5.12 -33.99 33.95
CA SER A 5 6.17 -33.13 33.36
C SER A 5 6.37 -33.40 31.86
N LYS A 6 6.27 -34.65 31.41
CA LYS A 6 6.32 -35.00 29.98
C LYS A 6 5.16 -34.41 29.18
N LEU A 7 3.94 -34.43 29.74
CA LEU A 7 2.76 -33.88 29.08
C LEU A 7 2.82 -32.35 28.96
N THR A 8 3.27 -31.66 30.01
CA THR A 8 3.41 -30.19 30.01
C THR A 8 4.46 -29.70 29.02
N ILE A 9 5.58 -30.43 28.87
CA ILE A 9 6.62 -30.09 27.88
C ILE A 9 6.11 -30.31 26.45
N ALA A 10 5.38 -31.40 26.22
CA ALA A 10 4.79 -31.70 24.90
C ALA A 10 3.72 -30.68 24.48
N THR A 11 2.87 -30.22 25.40
CA THR A 11 1.89 -29.16 25.10
C THR A 11 2.56 -27.81 24.88
N ALA A 12 3.59 -27.45 25.66
CA ALA A 12 4.32 -26.20 25.46
C ALA A 12 5.04 -26.14 24.11
N THR A 13 5.64 -27.25 23.66
CA THR A 13 6.30 -27.32 22.34
C THR A 13 5.29 -27.28 21.19
N ALA A 14 4.13 -27.92 21.32
CA ALA A 14 3.07 -27.85 20.33
C ALA A 14 2.50 -26.42 20.16
N VAL A 15 2.31 -25.69 21.26
CA VAL A 15 1.82 -24.30 21.22
C VAL A 15 2.86 -23.36 20.58
N LEU A 16 4.15 -23.54 20.87
CA LEU A 16 5.22 -22.76 20.23
C LEU A 16 5.32 -23.03 18.72
N ALA A 17 5.13 -24.28 18.28
CA ALA A 17 5.15 -24.63 16.86
C ALA A 17 3.99 -23.99 16.08
N VAL A 18 2.80 -23.91 16.68
CA VAL A 18 1.63 -23.26 16.06
C VAL A 18 1.80 -21.74 15.99
N LEU A 19 2.35 -21.11 17.03
CA LEU A 19 2.64 -19.67 17.03
C LEU A 19 3.76 -19.31 16.03
N GLY A 20 4.77 -20.17 15.89
CA GLY A 20 5.84 -19.99 14.90
C GLY A 20 5.35 -20.07 13.45
N ALA A 21 4.35 -20.92 13.16
CA ALA A 21 3.78 -21.05 11.81
C ALA A 21 2.89 -19.86 11.41
N ALA A 22 2.21 -19.22 12.37
CA ALA A 22 1.35 -18.06 12.10
C ALA A 22 2.15 -16.78 11.73
N ALA A 23 3.41 -16.69 12.15
CA ALA A 23 4.27 -15.53 11.91
C ALA A 23 4.88 -15.47 10.49
N VAL A 24 4.74 -16.53 9.67
CA VAL A 24 5.44 -16.67 8.38
C VAL A 24 4.52 -16.51 7.17
N TYR A 25 3.21 -16.32 7.37
CA TYR A 25 2.34 -16.03 6.24
C TYR A 25 2.50 -14.56 5.82
N PRO A 26 2.85 -14.28 4.54
CA PRO A 26 2.80 -12.93 4.03
C PRO A 26 1.37 -12.42 4.25
N GLN A 27 1.23 -11.38 5.08
CA GLN A 27 -0.05 -10.73 5.29
C GLN A 27 -0.58 -10.30 3.92
N ASP A 28 -1.76 -10.78 3.53
CA ASP A 28 -2.39 -10.36 2.29
C ASP A 28 -2.61 -8.84 2.39
N LYS A 29 -1.86 -8.07 1.60
CA LYS A 29 -1.95 -6.61 1.59
C LYS A 29 -3.36 -6.12 1.31
N TYR A 30 -4.19 -6.92 0.64
CA TYR A 30 -5.57 -6.57 0.35
C TYR A 30 -6.54 -6.77 1.51
N SER A 31 -6.09 -7.37 2.62
CA SER A 31 -6.84 -7.37 3.89
C SER A 31 -6.71 -6.05 4.67
N LEU A 32 -5.76 -5.18 4.27
CA LEU A 32 -5.49 -3.91 4.96
C LEU A 32 -6.64 -2.92 4.77
N LYS A 33 -6.87 -2.12 5.82
CA LYS A 33 -7.78 -0.97 5.80
C LYS A 33 -7.05 0.27 6.29
N SER A 34 -7.31 1.42 5.68
CA SER A 34 -6.85 2.71 6.18
C SER A 34 -7.50 3.04 7.53
N PRO A 35 -6.93 3.97 8.32
CA PRO A 35 -7.61 4.51 9.51
C PRO A 35 -8.99 5.13 9.20
N SER A 36 -9.22 5.59 7.97
CA SER A 36 -10.51 6.11 7.49
C SER A 36 -11.49 5.02 7.02
N GLY A 37 -11.10 3.73 7.08
CA GLY A 37 -11.96 2.60 6.73
C GLY A 37 -11.96 2.21 5.25
N ILE A 38 -11.04 2.76 4.43
CA ILE A 38 -10.87 2.38 3.03
C ILE A 38 -10.12 1.07 2.94
N ALA A 39 -10.66 0.12 2.21
CA ALA A 39 -10.00 -1.18 2.04
C ALA A 39 -8.96 -1.08 0.92
N PHE A 40 -7.75 -1.60 1.16
CA PHE A 40 -6.72 -1.64 0.13
C PHE A 40 -7.12 -2.56 -1.04
N SER A 41 -8.04 -3.51 -0.81
CA SER A 41 -8.69 -4.31 -1.85
C SER A 41 -9.42 -3.51 -2.91
N ASP A 42 -9.92 -2.31 -2.57
CA ASP A 42 -10.62 -1.42 -3.52
C ASP A 42 -9.65 -0.92 -4.62
N PHE A 43 -8.34 -0.99 -4.36
CA PHE A 43 -7.25 -0.54 -5.24
C PHE A 43 -6.50 -1.71 -5.88
N ARG A 44 -7.09 -2.92 -5.91
CA ARG A 44 -6.46 -4.09 -6.51
C ARG A 44 -6.09 -3.85 -7.98
N GLY A 45 -4.86 -4.23 -8.36
CA GLY A 45 -4.33 -4.01 -9.71
C GLY A 45 -3.72 -2.61 -9.91
N TYR A 46 -3.47 -1.86 -8.83
CA TYR A 46 -2.76 -0.58 -8.91
C TYR A 46 -1.36 -0.70 -9.52
N GLU A 47 -0.78 -1.90 -9.49
CA GLU A 47 0.53 -2.18 -10.07
C GLU A 47 0.57 -1.93 -11.59
N ASP A 48 -0.59 -2.07 -12.25
CA ASP A 48 -0.77 -1.81 -13.70
C ASP A 48 -1.26 -0.38 -13.98
N TRP A 49 -1.49 0.43 -12.95
CA TRP A 49 -1.95 1.81 -13.12
C TRP A 49 -0.83 2.72 -13.58
N ALA A 50 -1.19 3.78 -14.31
CA ALA A 50 -0.19 4.67 -14.87
C ALA A 50 0.44 5.57 -13.79
N VAL A 51 1.77 5.73 -13.86
CA VAL A 51 2.50 6.70 -13.02
C VAL A 51 2.07 8.11 -13.39
N VAL A 52 1.68 8.90 -12.40
CA VAL A 52 1.28 10.31 -12.57
C VAL A 52 2.26 11.28 -11.94
N SER A 53 3.03 10.83 -10.95
CA SER A 53 4.03 11.67 -10.30
C SER A 53 5.03 10.83 -9.51
N SER A 54 6.15 11.45 -9.15
CA SER A 54 7.13 10.93 -8.22
C SER A 54 7.65 12.07 -7.34
N ALA A 55 8.11 11.73 -6.15
CA ALA A 55 8.75 12.68 -5.24
C ALA A 55 9.80 11.96 -4.41
N ARG A 56 10.90 12.64 -4.09
CA ARG A 56 11.95 12.06 -3.24
C ARG A 56 12.48 13.06 -2.23
N THR A 57 12.88 12.55 -1.08
CA THR A 57 13.82 13.16 -0.13
C THR A 57 15.00 12.20 0.05
N ASP A 58 15.95 12.55 0.91
CA ASP A 58 17.08 11.65 1.24
C ASP A 58 16.61 10.36 1.95
N GLU A 59 15.45 10.41 2.62
CA GLU A 59 14.93 9.29 3.43
C GLU A 59 13.79 8.53 2.77
N VAL A 60 13.08 9.15 1.82
CA VAL A 60 11.84 8.59 1.26
C VAL A 60 11.77 8.82 -0.24
N LEU A 61 11.58 7.73 -0.98
CA LEU A 61 11.20 7.73 -2.39
C LEU A 61 9.70 7.42 -2.50
N LYS A 62 8.98 8.22 -3.30
CA LYS A 62 7.54 8.11 -3.52
C LYS A 62 7.25 7.96 -5.01
N VAL A 63 6.41 6.98 -5.35
CA VAL A 63 5.82 6.82 -6.68
C VAL A 63 4.31 6.89 -6.55
N ILE A 64 3.67 7.67 -7.41
CA ILE A 64 2.23 7.89 -7.40
C ILE A 64 1.65 7.37 -8.71
N VAL A 65 0.69 6.44 -8.60
CA VAL A 65 -0.03 5.83 -9.73
C VAL A 65 -1.51 6.14 -9.65
N ALA A 66 -2.17 6.27 -10.80
CA ALA A 66 -3.59 6.60 -10.87
C ALA A 66 -4.34 5.69 -11.85
N ASN A 67 -5.58 5.36 -11.50
CA ASN A 67 -6.40 4.45 -12.30
C ASN A 67 -6.82 5.06 -13.65
N PRO A 68 -7.30 4.26 -14.62
CA PRO A 68 -7.69 4.76 -15.94
C PRO A 68 -8.71 5.91 -15.91
N THR A 69 -9.62 5.93 -14.93
CA THR A 69 -10.60 7.02 -14.73
C THR A 69 -9.90 8.34 -14.46
N MET A 70 -8.99 8.38 -13.48
CA MET A 70 -8.24 9.59 -13.14
C MET A 70 -7.28 9.99 -14.28
N ILE A 71 -6.67 9.03 -14.98
CA ILE A 71 -5.80 9.32 -16.14
C ILE A 71 -6.56 9.97 -17.29
N LYS A 72 -7.78 9.50 -17.59
CA LYS A 72 -8.65 10.16 -18.59
C LYS A 72 -8.97 11.59 -18.18
N ALA A 73 -9.25 11.82 -16.89
CA ALA A 73 -9.51 13.16 -16.36
C ALA A 73 -8.27 14.07 -16.52
N TYR A 74 -7.07 13.59 -16.15
CA TYR A 74 -5.83 14.34 -16.36
C TYR A 74 -5.62 14.71 -17.83
N LYS A 75 -5.80 13.76 -18.76
CA LYS A 75 -5.68 14.01 -20.20
C LYS A 75 -6.72 15.00 -20.73
N ALA A 76 -7.88 15.09 -20.10
CA ALA A 76 -8.91 16.09 -20.37
C ALA A 76 -8.65 17.45 -19.68
N GLY A 77 -7.51 17.60 -18.99
CA GLY A 77 -7.09 18.85 -18.36
C GLY A 77 -7.51 19.02 -16.90
N VAL A 78 -8.11 18.00 -16.26
CA VAL A 78 -8.44 18.06 -14.81
C VAL A 78 -7.16 18.01 -13.98
N PRO A 79 -7.04 18.77 -12.87
CA PRO A 79 -7.97 19.78 -12.39
C PRO A 79 -7.73 21.19 -12.98
N GLY A 80 -6.73 21.36 -13.84
CA GLY A 80 -6.37 22.67 -14.43
C GLY A 80 -7.49 23.33 -15.25
N SER A 81 -8.45 22.55 -15.75
CA SER A 81 -9.65 23.03 -16.45
C SER A 81 -10.76 23.54 -15.52
N GLY A 82 -10.57 23.47 -14.19
CA GLY A 82 -11.58 23.84 -13.19
C GLY A 82 -12.68 22.80 -12.97
N GLN A 83 -12.69 21.71 -13.74
CA GLN A 83 -13.60 20.58 -13.51
C GLN A 83 -13.08 19.70 -12.36
N PRO A 84 -13.97 19.12 -11.53
CA PRO A 84 -13.56 18.17 -10.50
C PRO A 84 -13.17 16.82 -11.12
N PHE A 85 -12.40 16.03 -10.37
CA PHE A 85 -12.21 14.62 -10.72
C PHE A 85 -13.55 13.87 -10.64
N PRO A 86 -13.87 13.00 -11.61
CA PRO A 86 -15.09 12.20 -11.58
C PRO A 86 -15.03 11.15 -10.47
N ASP A 87 -16.20 10.73 -9.98
CA ASP A 87 -16.30 9.58 -9.10
C ASP A 87 -15.70 8.32 -9.74
N GLY A 88 -15.11 7.46 -8.92
CA GLY A 88 -14.27 6.34 -9.34
C GLY A 88 -12.83 6.73 -9.68
N SER A 89 -12.43 8.00 -9.55
CA SER A 89 -11.02 8.39 -9.65
C SER A 89 -10.26 7.88 -8.44
N MET A 90 -9.15 7.17 -8.66
CA MET A 90 -8.34 6.57 -7.61
C MET A 90 -6.86 6.82 -7.84
N ILE A 91 -6.13 6.95 -6.74
CA ILE A 91 -4.68 7.14 -6.76
C ILE A 91 -4.04 6.38 -5.59
N VAL A 92 -2.86 5.81 -5.84
CA VAL A 92 -2.05 5.13 -4.84
C VAL A 92 -0.68 5.79 -4.80
N LYS A 93 -0.23 6.18 -3.61
CA LYS A 93 1.12 6.68 -3.34
C LYS A 93 1.90 5.63 -2.57
N LEU A 94 2.90 5.07 -3.21
CA LEU A 94 3.79 4.05 -2.69
C LEU A 94 5.07 4.69 -2.18
N GLN A 95 5.58 4.22 -1.04
CA GLN A 95 6.79 4.76 -0.40
C GLN A 95 7.81 3.69 -0.09
N TRP A 96 9.08 4.04 -0.32
CA TRP A 96 10.24 3.23 0.05
C TRP A 96 11.29 4.09 0.74
N LYS A 97 12.13 3.45 1.57
CA LYS A 97 13.46 4.00 1.87
C LYS A 97 14.35 3.77 0.65
N PRO A 98 15.02 4.81 0.11
CA PRO A 98 15.96 4.63 -0.97
C PRO A 98 17.31 4.11 -0.45
N LYS A 99 18.07 3.44 -1.30
CA LYS A 99 19.48 3.10 -1.05
C LYS A 99 20.33 3.39 -2.28
N LYS A 100 21.63 3.60 -2.09
CA LYS A 100 22.59 3.62 -3.21
C LYS A 100 22.62 2.25 -3.89
N SER A 101 22.53 2.24 -5.22
CA SER A 101 22.66 1.01 -5.99
C SER A 101 24.09 0.49 -5.96
N THR A 102 24.26 -0.81 -5.73
CA THR A 102 25.53 -1.54 -5.87
C THR A 102 25.68 -2.19 -7.24
N GLU A 103 24.63 -2.15 -8.07
CA GLU A 103 24.56 -2.82 -9.38
C GLU A 103 24.62 -1.82 -10.55
N ALA A 104 24.17 -0.58 -10.33
CA ALA A 104 24.15 0.43 -11.38
C ALA A 104 25.57 0.89 -11.73
N PRO A 105 25.90 1.12 -13.02
CA PRO A 105 27.21 1.61 -13.43
C PRO A 105 27.43 3.11 -13.13
N PHE A 106 26.48 3.77 -12.46
CA PHE A 106 26.54 5.18 -12.09
C PHE A 106 25.90 5.41 -10.70
N VAL A 107 26.22 6.56 -10.07
CA VAL A 107 25.66 6.91 -8.76
C VAL A 107 24.17 7.18 -8.89
N VAL A 108 23.37 6.30 -8.30
CA VAL A 108 21.91 6.41 -8.28
C VAL A 108 21.36 5.77 -7.03
N ASP A 109 20.28 6.35 -6.52
CA ASP A 109 19.50 5.75 -5.45
C ASP A 109 18.31 4.97 -6.04
N VAL A 110 18.02 3.80 -5.51
CA VAL A 110 16.93 2.90 -5.94
C VAL A 110 15.99 2.59 -4.77
N PRO A 111 14.72 2.21 -5.01
CA PRO A 111 13.84 1.71 -3.95
C PRO A 111 14.47 0.50 -3.24
N ASP A 112 14.39 0.47 -1.91
CA ASP A 112 14.84 -0.67 -1.10
C ASP A 112 13.69 -1.22 -0.24
N VAL A 113 13.50 -0.67 0.95
CA VAL A 113 12.48 -1.14 1.89
C VAL A 113 11.17 -0.41 1.63
N PHE A 114 10.14 -1.15 1.24
CA PHE A 114 8.77 -0.62 1.17
C PHE A 114 8.30 -0.24 2.58
N THR A 115 7.77 0.96 2.75
CA THR A 115 7.34 1.47 4.05
C THR A 115 5.83 1.60 4.14
N GLN A 116 5.19 2.28 3.18
CA GLN A 116 3.80 2.68 3.29
C GLN A 116 3.12 2.79 1.92
N ALA A 117 1.84 2.44 1.89
CA ALA A 117 0.92 2.83 0.82
C ALA A 117 -0.09 3.82 1.39
N PHE A 118 -0.37 4.87 0.63
CA PHE A 118 -1.48 5.78 0.86
C PHE A 118 -2.43 5.66 -0.32
N VAL A 119 -3.72 5.63 -0.03
CA VAL A 119 -4.77 5.49 -1.03
C VAL A 119 -5.79 6.60 -0.81
N ILE A 120 -6.34 7.13 -1.90
CA ILE A 120 -7.55 7.96 -1.86
C ILE A 120 -8.46 7.60 -3.02
N GLU A 121 -9.77 7.66 -2.78
CA GLU A 121 -10.82 7.38 -3.75
C GLU A 121 -11.78 8.56 -3.82
N LYS A 122 -12.14 8.96 -5.05
CA LYS A 122 -13.25 9.86 -5.30
C LYS A 122 -14.55 9.06 -5.35
N ASP A 123 -15.38 9.16 -4.33
CA ASP A 123 -16.76 8.65 -4.31
C ASP A 123 -17.65 9.62 -3.51
N SER A 124 -18.47 10.39 -4.22
CA SER A 124 -19.35 11.40 -3.61
C SER A 124 -20.44 10.79 -2.72
N LYS A 125 -20.81 9.53 -2.94
CA LYS A 125 -21.83 8.84 -2.14
C LYS A 125 -21.23 8.24 -0.87
N ARG A 126 -20.03 7.65 -0.97
CA ARG A 126 -19.31 7.05 0.16
C ARG A 126 -18.69 8.12 1.07
N PHE A 127 -18.26 9.25 0.51
CA PHE A 127 -17.53 10.30 1.23
C PHE A 127 -18.18 11.71 1.15
N PRO A 128 -19.47 11.87 1.51
CA PRO A 128 -20.20 13.12 1.31
C PRO A 128 -19.66 14.29 2.18
N LYS A 129 -18.90 14.00 3.24
CA LYS A 129 -18.40 15.00 4.20
C LYS A 129 -17.03 15.60 3.83
N SER A 130 -16.37 15.09 2.79
CA SER A 130 -14.98 15.42 2.42
C SER A 130 -14.86 15.80 0.94
N GLY A 131 -15.91 16.40 0.38
CA GLY A 131 -15.95 16.73 -1.06
C GLY A 131 -15.94 15.48 -1.95
N GLY A 132 -16.36 14.33 -1.41
CA GLY A 132 -16.35 13.06 -2.08
C GLY A 132 -14.98 12.38 -2.15
N TRP A 133 -14.01 12.76 -1.31
CA TRP A 133 -12.70 12.11 -1.22
C TRP A 133 -12.56 11.32 0.07
N GLY A 134 -12.22 10.04 -0.03
CA GLY A 134 -11.87 9.21 1.12
C GLY A 134 -10.38 9.01 1.27
#